data_AF-H1A9K8-F1
#
_entry.id   AF-H1A9K8-F1
#
_cell.length_a   1.000
_cell.length_b   1.000
_cell.length_c   1.000
_cell.angle_alpha   90.00
_cell.angle_beta   90.00
_cell.angle_gamma   90.00
#
_symmetry.space_group_name_H-M   'P 1'
#
loop_
_entity.id
_entity.type
_entity.pdbx_description
1 polymer ?
#
loop_
_entity_poly.entity_id
_entity_poly.type
_entity_poly.pdbx_seq_one_letter_code
_entity_poly.pdbx_strand_id
1 'polypeptide(L)'
;MKIVNLSQRSEQWLEWRKGGITATDACILLNRSPYKTEWRLWAEKTGYAREVDLSLNPLVRQGVENEDKARRAFEEKYNDILLPVCVESVQYPLFRASLDGLRGNGEPAELKCPSETVWNDVCSELKNSKAYQLYYPQVQHQLLVTGAKQGWLVFYRNGQLKEFVITRDEPMIKEIVAKGTIFWKRVTERKEPEKDPKRDLFIPQGKEVNEWIYEAEQYRLYDAEIKQLEDRLQALKDKRQPHLDKMKSLMGEYFHADYCGVMITKYKAAGRVNYQKLLEEKGSNIKSEDLNSYREETSERYRVTVTGSVNPRYIQDEEVLAPLNDVSLEVESAYF
;
A
#
# COMPACT_ATOMS: atom_id res chain seq x y z
N MET A 1 -11.07 35.78 -15.33
CA MET A 1 -9.82 35.03 -15.03
C MET A 1 -8.65 35.64 -15.79
N LYS A 2 -7.42 35.41 -15.34
CA LYS A 2 -6.18 35.75 -16.06
C LYS A 2 -5.54 34.46 -16.59
N ILE A 3 -5.29 34.38 -17.90
CA ILE A 3 -4.58 33.25 -18.51
C ILE A 3 -3.08 33.43 -18.26
N VAL A 4 -2.42 32.34 -17.88
CA VAL A 4 -0.98 32.25 -17.67
C VAL A 4 -0.41 31.28 -18.69
N ASN A 5 0.50 31.77 -19.55
CA ASN A 5 1.07 30.99 -20.63
C ASN A 5 2.18 30.05 -20.10
N LEU A 6 1.77 28.88 -19.59
CA LEU A 6 2.67 27.85 -19.08
C LEU A 6 2.30 26.50 -19.68
N SER A 7 3.32 25.75 -20.09
CA SER A 7 3.16 24.35 -20.49
C SER A 7 2.96 23.50 -19.23
N GLN A 8 1.82 22.82 -19.12
CA GLN A 8 1.56 21.93 -17.97
C GLN A 8 2.60 20.81 -17.92
N ARG A 9 2.95 20.38 -16.70
CA ARG A 9 4.03 19.40 -16.41
C ARG A 9 5.46 19.93 -16.62
N SER A 10 5.64 21.16 -17.09
CA SER A 10 6.96 21.80 -17.08
C SER A 10 7.42 22.17 -15.66
N GLU A 11 8.73 22.40 -15.49
CA GLU A 11 9.28 22.88 -14.23
C GLU A 11 8.72 24.26 -13.84
N GLN A 12 8.56 25.17 -14.80
CA GLN A 12 7.95 26.48 -14.57
C GLN A 12 6.50 26.36 -14.09
N TRP A 13 5.76 25.37 -14.61
CA TRP A 13 4.41 25.07 -14.15
C TRP A 13 4.39 24.53 -12.71
N LEU A 14 5.31 23.62 -12.36
CA LEU A 14 5.45 23.12 -10.99
C LEU A 14 5.78 24.26 -10.02
N GLU A 15 6.70 25.15 -10.38
CA GLU A 15 7.07 26.29 -9.53
C GLU A 15 5.91 27.28 -9.39
N TRP A 16 5.20 27.59 -10.49
CA TRP A 16 4.00 28.40 -10.44
C TRP A 16 2.92 27.78 -9.54
N ARG A 17 2.76 26.46 -9.52
CA ARG A 17 1.80 25.79 -8.63
C ARG A 17 2.17 25.90 -7.15
N LYS A 18 3.46 25.99 -6.81
CA LYS A 18 3.89 26.19 -5.42
C LYS A 18 3.49 27.56 -4.89
N GLY A 19 3.45 28.57 -5.76
CA GLY A 19 3.15 29.97 -5.40
C GLY A 19 1.70 30.31 -5.07
N GLY A 20 0.78 29.34 -4.97
CA GLY A 20 -0.60 29.58 -4.53
C GLY A 20 -1.43 28.32 -4.33
N ILE A 21 -2.75 28.49 -4.22
CA ILE A 21 -3.70 27.38 -3.99
C ILE A 21 -4.22 26.89 -5.35
N THR A 22 -3.98 25.62 -5.65
CA THR A 22 -4.38 24.97 -6.89
C THR A 22 -5.71 24.24 -6.75
N ALA A 23 -6.38 23.91 -7.85
CA ALA A 23 -7.66 23.21 -7.81
C ALA A 23 -7.59 21.84 -7.10
N THR A 24 -6.47 21.13 -7.24
CA THR A 24 -6.24 19.85 -6.56
C THR A 24 -6.09 20.00 -5.04
N ASP A 25 -5.73 21.20 -4.57
CA ASP A 25 -5.57 21.48 -3.13
C ASP A 25 -6.94 21.59 -2.43
N ALA A 26 -8.00 21.94 -3.17
CA ALA A 26 -9.33 22.16 -2.60
C ALA A 26 -9.86 20.96 -1.82
N CYS A 27 -9.74 19.75 -2.37
CA CYS A 27 -10.21 18.53 -1.70
C CYS A 27 -9.44 18.23 -0.40
N ILE A 28 -8.14 18.58 -0.36
CA ILE A 28 -7.29 18.42 0.83
C ILE A 28 -7.69 19.43 1.89
N LEU A 29 -7.85 20.70 1.51
CA LEU A 29 -8.25 21.77 2.42
C LEU A 29 -9.66 21.55 3.00
N LEU A 30 -10.55 20.93 2.24
CA LEU A 30 -11.86 20.52 2.74
C LEU A 30 -11.83 19.25 3.62
N ASN A 31 -10.65 18.68 3.86
CA ASN A 31 -10.44 17.41 4.58
C ASN A 31 -11.21 16.23 3.97
N ARG A 32 -11.26 16.16 2.63
CA ARG A 32 -11.94 15.09 1.88
C ARG A 32 -10.98 14.18 1.12
N SER A 33 -9.70 14.54 1.05
CA SER A 33 -8.69 13.72 0.38
C SER A 33 -8.24 12.55 1.26
N PRO A 34 -8.33 11.29 0.79
CA PRO A 34 -7.78 10.14 1.51
C PRO A 34 -6.25 10.05 1.35
N TYR A 35 -5.68 10.73 0.35
CA TYR A 35 -4.28 10.57 -0.02
C TYR A 35 -3.33 11.59 0.63
N LYS A 36 -3.85 12.76 1.01
CA LYS A 36 -3.03 13.86 1.53
C LYS A 36 -3.79 14.64 2.59
N THR A 37 -3.11 14.92 3.71
CA THR A 37 -3.59 15.76 4.82
C THR A 37 -3.26 17.24 4.56
N GLU A 38 -3.88 18.14 5.32
CA GLU A 38 -3.52 19.57 5.29
C GLU A 38 -2.04 19.76 5.70
N TRP A 39 -1.57 19.04 6.71
CA TRP A 39 -0.15 19.08 7.12
C TRP A 39 0.79 18.70 5.99
N ARG A 40 0.50 17.59 5.30
CA ARG A 40 1.34 17.14 4.20
C ARG A 40 1.36 18.16 3.05
N LEU A 41 0.23 18.80 2.75
CA LEU A 41 0.17 19.88 1.76
C LEU A 41 0.99 21.10 2.21
N TRP A 42 0.91 21.50 3.48
CA TRP A 42 1.73 22.59 4.03
C TRP A 42 3.22 22.27 3.93
N ALA A 43 3.61 21.04 4.26
CA ALA A 43 5.00 20.61 4.21
C ALA A 43 5.56 20.69 2.77
N GLU A 44 4.76 20.33 1.77
CA GLU A 44 5.14 20.44 0.35
C GLU A 44 5.23 21.90 -0.10
N LYS A 45 4.25 22.75 0.26
CA LYS A 45 4.23 24.18 -0.12
C LYS A 45 5.34 25.00 0.55
N THR A 46 5.82 24.59 1.71
CA THR A 46 6.92 25.26 2.43
C THR A 46 8.30 24.72 2.09
N GLY A 47 8.39 23.61 1.34
CA GLY A 47 9.63 22.90 1.06
C GLY A 47 10.14 22.03 2.21
N TYR A 48 9.36 21.87 3.29
CA TYR A 48 9.66 20.95 4.38
C TYR A 48 9.69 19.49 3.91
N ALA A 49 8.81 19.13 2.96
CA ALA A 49 8.78 17.82 2.33
C ALA A 49 8.78 17.94 0.81
N ARG A 50 9.40 16.97 0.13
CA ARG A 50 9.25 16.81 -1.32
C ARG A 50 7.93 16.13 -1.63
N GLU A 51 7.28 16.50 -2.74
CA GLU A 51 6.13 15.76 -3.25
C GLU A 51 6.50 14.31 -3.55
N VAL A 52 5.53 13.40 -3.42
CA VAL A 52 5.74 11.99 -3.77
C VAL A 52 5.85 11.89 -5.29
N ASP A 53 6.94 11.31 -5.79
CA ASP A 53 7.08 11.01 -7.21
C ASP A 53 6.19 9.82 -7.58
N LEU A 54 5.12 10.11 -8.32
CA LEU A 54 4.17 9.12 -8.82
C LEU A 54 4.41 8.80 -10.31
N SER A 55 5.48 9.30 -10.91
CA SER A 55 5.78 9.12 -12.34
C SER A 55 5.98 7.66 -12.74
N LEU A 56 6.41 6.81 -11.81
CA LEU A 56 6.57 5.36 -12.04
C LEU A 56 5.27 4.58 -11.83
N ASN A 57 4.21 5.20 -11.30
CA ASN A 57 2.95 4.51 -11.04
C ASN A 57 2.24 4.20 -12.37
N PRO A 58 1.98 2.91 -12.70
CA PRO A 58 1.36 2.54 -13.96
C PRO A 58 -0.01 3.18 -14.19
N LEU A 59 -0.81 3.38 -13.13
CA LEU A 59 -2.13 4.00 -13.22
C LEU A 59 -2.05 5.49 -13.56
N VAL A 60 -1.02 6.18 -13.04
CA VAL A 60 -0.80 7.60 -13.35
C VAL A 60 -0.35 7.77 -14.79
N ARG A 61 0.57 6.93 -15.27
CA ARG A 61 1.00 6.91 -16.68
C ARG A 61 -0.16 6.64 -17.62
N GLN A 62 -0.95 5.62 -17.32
CA GLN A 62 -2.15 5.29 -18.10
C GLN A 62 -3.14 6.45 -18.12
N GLY A 63 -3.31 7.16 -17.01
CA GLY A 63 -4.16 8.34 -16.95
C GLY A 63 -3.68 9.44 -17.91
N VAL A 64 -2.38 9.76 -17.85
CA VAL A 64 -1.73 10.77 -18.69
C VAL A 64 -1.83 10.43 -20.19
N GLU A 65 -1.58 9.18 -20.57
CA GLU A 65 -1.65 8.73 -21.97
C GLU A 65 -3.06 8.79 -22.56
N ASN A 66 -4.10 8.68 -21.71
CA ASN A 66 -5.49 8.68 -22.15
C ASN A 66 -6.18 10.05 -22.02
N GLU A 67 -5.54 11.04 -21.38
CA GLU A 67 -6.10 12.38 -21.21
C GLU A 67 -6.41 13.05 -22.56
N ASP A 68 -5.51 12.91 -23.54
CA ASP A 68 -5.72 13.45 -24.90
C ASP A 68 -6.89 12.75 -25.62
N LYS A 69 -7.10 11.45 -25.36
CA LYS A 69 -8.22 10.71 -25.93
C LYS A 69 -9.54 11.13 -25.27
N ALA A 70 -9.53 11.33 -23.96
CA ALA A 70 -10.68 11.85 -23.22
C ALA A 70 -11.08 13.23 -23.72
N ARG A 71 -10.10 14.11 -23.96
CA ARG A 71 -10.32 15.46 -24.48
C ARG A 71 -10.97 15.40 -25.86
N ARG A 72 -10.37 14.68 -26.82
CA ARG A 72 -10.93 14.54 -28.18
C ARG A 72 -12.34 13.95 -28.19
N ALA A 73 -12.60 12.94 -27.37
CA ALA A 73 -13.93 12.35 -27.27
C ALA A 73 -14.98 13.37 -26.79
N PHE A 74 -14.61 14.23 -25.83
CA PHE A 74 -15.49 15.30 -25.36
C PHE A 74 -15.69 16.38 -26.44
N GLU A 75 -14.60 16.79 -27.11
CA GLU A 75 -14.64 17.79 -28.18
C GLU A 75 -15.54 17.36 -29.35
N GLU A 76 -15.43 16.11 -29.78
CA GLU A 76 -16.25 15.52 -30.86
C GLU A 76 -17.73 15.48 -30.46
N LYS A 77 -18.04 15.08 -29.23
CA LYS A 77 -19.43 14.96 -28.75
C LYS A 77 -20.13 16.31 -28.64
N TYR A 78 -19.43 17.36 -28.22
CA TYR A 78 -20.00 18.69 -28.00
C TYR A 78 -19.72 19.67 -29.15
N ASN A 79 -18.97 19.25 -30.17
CA ASN A 79 -18.49 20.09 -31.28
C ASN A 79 -17.90 21.42 -30.77
N ASP A 80 -17.02 21.31 -29.77
CA ASP A 80 -16.39 22.44 -29.08
C ASP A 80 -14.94 22.09 -28.75
N ILE A 81 -14.05 23.08 -28.78
CA ILE A 81 -12.62 22.87 -28.54
C ILE A 81 -12.34 23.04 -27.05
N LEU A 82 -11.59 22.12 -26.47
CA LEU A 82 -11.11 22.20 -25.09
C LEU A 82 -9.66 22.67 -25.08
N LEU A 83 -9.44 23.92 -24.65
CA LEU A 83 -8.08 24.47 -24.57
C LEU A 83 -7.46 24.20 -23.18
N PRO A 84 -6.38 23.41 -23.06
CA PRO A 84 -5.69 23.22 -21.79
C PRO A 84 -4.95 24.52 -21.43
N VAL A 85 -5.26 25.13 -20.30
CA VAL A 85 -4.68 26.43 -19.90
C VAL A 85 -4.44 26.51 -18.40
N CYS A 86 -3.43 27.30 -18.02
CA CYS A 86 -3.25 27.74 -16.65
C CYS A 86 -3.93 29.08 -16.43
N VAL A 87 -4.65 29.23 -15.32
CA VAL A 87 -5.42 30.44 -15.00
C VAL A 87 -5.27 30.84 -13.54
N GLU A 88 -5.34 32.15 -13.30
CA GLU A 88 -5.38 32.78 -11.98
C GLU A 88 -6.71 33.51 -11.80
N SER A 89 -7.25 33.50 -10.57
CA SER A 89 -8.45 34.26 -10.26
C SER A 89 -8.11 35.74 -10.21
N VAL A 90 -8.92 36.57 -10.86
CA VAL A 90 -8.77 38.03 -10.78
C VAL A 90 -9.24 38.54 -9.41
N GLN A 91 -10.30 37.95 -8.87
CA GLN A 91 -10.88 38.34 -7.59
C GLN A 91 -10.04 37.85 -6.40
N TYR A 92 -9.46 36.65 -6.51
CA TYR A 92 -8.64 36.05 -5.46
C TYR A 92 -7.29 35.57 -6.03
N PRO A 93 -6.30 36.45 -6.25
CA PRO A 93 -5.05 36.13 -6.97
C PRO A 93 -4.24 34.95 -6.43
N LEU A 94 -4.46 34.58 -5.16
CA LEU A 94 -3.89 33.39 -4.55
C LEU A 94 -4.36 32.08 -5.23
N PHE A 95 -5.60 32.04 -5.72
CA PHE A 95 -6.25 30.86 -6.26
C PHE A 95 -5.97 30.75 -7.76
N ARG A 96 -5.50 29.57 -8.14
CA ARG A 96 -5.10 29.26 -9.51
C ARG A 96 -5.53 27.86 -9.92
N ALA A 97 -5.63 27.60 -11.20
CA ALA A 97 -6.00 26.28 -11.72
C ALA A 97 -5.24 25.96 -12.99
N SER A 98 -4.85 24.70 -13.11
CA SER A 98 -4.48 24.09 -14.39
C SER A 98 -5.73 23.37 -14.88
N LEU A 99 -6.24 23.78 -16.04
CA LEU A 99 -7.46 23.22 -16.62
C LEU A 99 -7.06 22.20 -17.67
N ASP A 100 -7.65 21.00 -17.62
CA ASP A 100 -7.46 19.97 -18.65
C ASP A 100 -8.12 20.41 -19.97
N GLY A 101 -9.20 21.20 -19.86
CA GLY A 101 -9.87 21.85 -20.96
C GLY A 101 -10.65 23.09 -20.52
N LEU A 102 -10.59 24.15 -21.32
CA LEU A 102 -11.43 25.33 -21.22
C LEU A 102 -12.24 25.44 -22.51
N ARG A 103 -13.57 25.42 -22.39
CA ARG A 103 -14.51 25.57 -23.51
C ARG A 103 -14.52 27.00 -24.04
N GLY A 104 -14.98 27.20 -25.27
CA GLY A 104 -15.08 28.53 -25.89
C GLY A 104 -15.98 29.52 -25.13
N ASN A 105 -16.93 29.02 -24.33
CA ASN A 105 -17.81 29.81 -23.47
C ASN A 105 -17.22 30.09 -22.07
N GLY A 106 -16.00 29.65 -21.79
CA GLY A 106 -15.31 29.84 -20.51
C GLY A 106 -15.60 28.79 -19.43
N GLU A 107 -16.39 27.74 -19.73
CA GLU A 107 -16.63 26.63 -18.82
C GLU A 107 -15.40 25.70 -18.74
N PRO A 108 -14.90 25.37 -17.53
CA PRO A 108 -13.82 24.39 -17.38
C PRO A 108 -14.35 22.95 -17.52
N ALA A 109 -13.51 22.06 -18.04
CA ALA A 109 -13.70 20.61 -18.05
C ALA A 109 -12.51 19.93 -17.36
N GLU A 110 -12.79 19.15 -16.34
CA GLU A 110 -11.84 18.29 -15.63
C GLU A 110 -11.97 16.86 -16.17
N LEU A 111 -10.87 16.31 -16.68
CA LEU A 111 -10.82 15.02 -17.36
C LEU A 111 -10.13 13.98 -16.48
N LYS A 112 -10.81 12.89 -16.16
CA LYS A 112 -10.27 11.77 -15.37
C LYS A 112 -10.27 10.49 -16.19
N CYS A 113 -9.12 9.82 -16.22
CA CYS A 113 -8.95 8.52 -16.86
C CYS A 113 -8.70 7.44 -15.79
N PRO A 114 -9.75 6.94 -15.10
CA PRO A 114 -9.60 6.06 -13.95
C PRO A 114 -9.28 4.60 -14.30
N SER A 115 -8.90 3.84 -13.25
CA SER A 115 -8.86 2.38 -13.27
C SER A 115 -10.26 1.78 -13.47
N GLU A 116 -10.33 0.49 -13.78
CA GLU A 116 -11.61 -0.20 -14.04
C GLU A 116 -12.56 -0.17 -12.85
N THR A 117 -12.02 -0.46 -11.66
CA THR A 117 -12.79 -0.46 -10.42
C THR A 117 -13.42 0.92 -10.18
N VAL A 118 -12.65 1.98 -10.37
CA VAL A 118 -13.14 3.36 -10.19
C VAL A 118 -14.12 3.75 -11.29
N TRP A 119 -13.89 3.34 -12.53
CA TRP A 119 -14.85 3.54 -13.63
C TRP A 119 -16.20 2.89 -13.34
N ASN A 120 -16.19 1.63 -12.90
CA ASN A 120 -17.40 0.89 -12.58
C ASN A 120 -18.17 1.54 -11.42
N ASP A 121 -17.47 1.97 -10.36
CA ASP A 121 -18.05 2.72 -9.23
C ASP A 121 -18.71 4.03 -9.71
N VAL A 122 -18.06 4.80 -10.59
CA VAL A 122 -18.63 6.03 -11.16
C VAL A 122 -19.87 5.74 -12.01
N CYS A 123 -19.85 4.65 -12.78
CA CYS A 123 -20.97 4.27 -13.63
C CYS A 123 -22.18 3.78 -12.82
N SER A 124 -21.96 3.03 -11.74
CA SER A 124 -23.02 2.49 -10.87
C SER A 124 -23.56 3.53 -9.88
N GLU A 125 -22.68 4.22 -9.17
CA GLU A 125 -23.04 5.13 -8.07
C GLU A 125 -23.25 6.58 -8.53
N LEU A 126 -22.84 6.92 -9.75
CA LEU A 126 -22.99 8.27 -10.32
C LEU A 126 -22.36 9.33 -9.39
N LYS A 127 -23.17 10.28 -8.91
CA LYS A 127 -22.75 11.34 -7.99
C LYS A 127 -22.42 10.81 -6.58
N ASN A 128 -22.86 9.60 -6.22
CA ASN A 128 -22.51 8.98 -4.94
C ASN A 128 -21.17 8.26 -4.98
N SER A 129 -20.58 8.07 -6.18
CA SER A 129 -19.27 7.45 -6.33
C SER A 129 -18.19 8.20 -5.55
N LYS A 130 -17.22 7.47 -5.03
CA LYS A 130 -16.11 8.07 -4.26
C LYS A 130 -15.32 9.04 -5.13
N ALA A 131 -15.13 8.71 -6.40
CA ALA A 131 -14.37 9.54 -7.33
C ALA A 131 -15.09 10.85 -7.66
N TYR A 132 -16.42 10.83 -7.86
CA TYR A 132 -17.18 12.06 -8.04
C TYR A 132 -17.03 12.99 -6.83
N GLN A 133 -17.26 12.45 -5.62
CA GLN A 133 -17.17 13.23 -4.38
C GLN A 133 -15.77 13.79 -4.14
N LEU A 134 -14.73 13.04 -4.53
CA LEU A 134 -13.34 13.45 -4.43
C LEU A 134 -12.99 14.62 -5.36
N TYR A 135 -13.48 14.60 -6.61
CA TYR A 135 -13.12 15.61 -7.62
C TYR A 135 -14.10 16.78 -7.72
N TYR A 136 -15.29 16.69 -7.12
CA TYR A 136 -16.25 17.78 -7.08
C TYR A 136 -15.67 19.10 -6.53
N PRO A 137 -14.92 19.12 -5.40
CA PRO A 137 -14.25 20.34 -4.93
C PRO A 137 -13.24 20.93 -5.91
N GLN A 138 -12.57 20.07 -6.69
CA GLN A 138 -11.60 20.51 -7.69
C GLN A 138 -12.30 21.33 -8.78
N VAL A 139 -13.45 20.86 -9.27
CA VAL A 139 -14.24 21.61 -10.25
C VAL A 139 -14.81 22.90 -9.64
N GLN A 140 -15.29 22.87 -8.39
CA GLN A 140 -15.75 24.11 -7.72
C GLN A 140 -14.62 25.16 -7.59
N HIS A 141 -13.40 24.73 -7.30
CA HIS A 141 -12.24 25.62 -7.33
C HIS A 141 -11.96 26.17 -8.74
N GLN A 142 -12.09 25.35 -9.79
CA GLN A 142 -11.95 25.84 -11.15
C GLN A 142 -13.03 26.90 -11.47
N LEU A 143 -14.27 26.70 -11.05
CA LEU A 143 -15.34 27.69 -11.20
C LEU A 143 -15.05 28.99 -10.43
N LEU A 144 -14.49 28.90 -9.22
CA LEU A 144 -13.98 30.06 -8.48
C LEU A 144 -12.93 30.84 -9.30
N VAL A 145 -12.01 30.15 -9.96
CA VAL A 145 -10.91 30.77 -10.70
C VAL A 145 -11.37 31.34 -12.04
N THR A 146 -12.19 30.61 -12.78
CA THR A 146 -12.68 31.03 -14.10
C THR A 146 -13.76 32.11 -14.01
N GLY A 147 -14.60 32.03 -12.98
CA GLY A 147 -15.83 32.82 -12.85
C GLY A 147 -17.02 32.21 -13.59
N ALA A 148 -16.88 30.99 -14.13
CA ALA A 148 -17.95 30.31 -14.84
C ALA A 148 -19.10 29.90 -13.90
N LYS A 149 -20.31 29.82 -14.45
CA LYS A 149 -21.53 29.39 -13.73
C LYS A 149 -21.63 27.87 -13.59
N GLN A 150 -20.95 27.13 -14.46
CA GLN A 150 -20.88 25.69 -14.44
C GLN A 150 -19.58 25.21 -15.10
N GLY A 151 -19.27 23.94 -14.88
CA GLY A 151 -18.16 23.22 -15.50
C GLY A 151 -18.48 21.74 -15.60
N TRP A 152 -17.50 20.97 -16.04
CA TRP A 152 -17.69 19.56 -16.36
C TRP A 152 -16.70 18.71 -15.58
N LEU A 153 -17.20 17.64 -14.95
CA LEU A 153 -16.39 16.54 -14.46
C LEU A 153 -16.62 15.36 -15.38
N VAL A 154 -15.57 14.93 -16.08
CA VAL A 154 -15.67 13.93 -17.15
C VAL A 154 -14.76 12.77 -16.81
N PHE A 155 -15.33 11.57 -16.76
CA PHE A 155 -14.56 10.34 -16.68
C PHE A 155 -14.49 9.70 -18.07
N TYR A 156 -13.34 9.15 -18.42
CA TYR A 156 -13.10 8.46 -19.68
C TYR A 156 -12.44 7.09 -19.47
N ARG A 157 -12.98 6.07 -20.13
CA ARG A 157 -12.34 4.74 -20.22
C ARG A 157 -12.75 4.04 -21.50
N ASN A 158 -11.79 3.45 -22.21
CA ASN A 158 -12.03 2.60 -23.39
C ASN A 158 -12.99 3.20 -24.43
N GLY A 159 -12.84 4.49 -24.75
CA GLY A 159 -13.69 5.18 -25.74
C GLY A 159 -15.05 5.67 -25.20
N GLN A 160 -15.36 5.41 -23.94
CA GLN A 160 -16.62 5.81 -23.32
C GLN A 160 -16.41 7.03 -22.41
N LEU A 161 -17.42 7.90 -22.36
CA LEU A 161 -17.48 9.07 -21.48
C LEU A 161 -18.59 8.92 -20.45
N LYS A 162 -18.29 9.35 -19.22
CA LYS A 162 -19.28 9.55 -18.16
C LYS A 162 -19.13 10.98 -17.63
N GLU A 163 -20.06 11.85 -18.02
CA GLU A 163 -19.96 13.27 -17.73
C GLU A 163 -20.95 13.72 -16.66
N PHE A 164 -20.53 14.74 -15.90
CA PHE A 164 -21.34 15.42 -14.92
C PHE A 164 -21.21 16.92 -15.10
N VAL A 165 -22.33 17.62 -15.28
CA VAL A 165 -22.38 19.08 -15.20
C VAL A 165 -22.35 19.47 -13.73
N ILE A 166 -21.36 20.28 -13.37
CA ILE A 166 -21.15 20.80 -12.03
C ILE A 166 -21.56 22.27 -12.05
N THR A 167 -22.69 22.58 -11.40
CA THR A 167 -23.13 23.96 -11.21
C THR A 167 -22.33 24.61 -10.08
N ARG A 168 -22.06 25.90 -10.22
CA ARG A 168 -21.36 26.69 -9.21
C ARG A 168 -22.07 26.64 -7.84
N ASP A 169 -21.33 26.22 -6.84
CA ASP A 169 -21.76 26.06 -5.45
C ASP A 169 -21.12 27.17 -4.60
N GLU A 170 -21.82 28.29 -4.44
CA GLU A 170 -21.29 29.45 -3.70
C GLU A 170 -20.93 29.14 -2.23
N PRO A 171 -21.72 28.37 -1.47
CA PRO A 171 -21.31 27.92 -0.15
C PRO A 171 -19.97 27.18 -0.13
N MET A 172 -19.77 26.19 -1.02
CA MET A 172 -18.50 25.46 -1.09
C MET A 172 -17.35 26.35 -1.53
N ILE A 173 -17.57 27.22 -2.51
CA ILE A 173 -16.55 28.15 -2.99
C ILE A 173 -16.11 29.10 -1.87
N LYS A 174 -17.05 29.62 -1.07
CA LYS A 174 -16.72 30.44 0.11
C LYS A 174 -15.89 29.66 1.12
N GLU A 175 -16.20 28.38 1.35
CA GLU A 175 -15.41 27.51 2.22
C GLU A 175 -13.99 27.29 1.67
N ILE A 176 -13.85 27.00 0.37
CA ILE A 176 -12.55 26.86 -0.31
C ILE A 176 -11.72 28.14 -0.16
N VAL A 177 -12.33 29.31 -0.38
CA VAL A 177 -11.65 30.60 -0.25
C VAL A 177 -11.19 30.84 1.20
N ALA A 178 -12.07 30.61 2.17
CA ALA A 178 -11.76 30.81 3.58
C ALA A 178 -10.62 29.89 4.05
N LYS A 179 -10.73 28.58 3.79
CA LYS A 179 -9.71 27.60 4.19
C LYS A 179 -8.39 27.80 3.44
N GLY A 180 -8.45 28.07 2.13
CA GLY A 180 -7.26 28.35 1.33
C GLY A 180 -6.51 29.59 1.80
N THR A 181 -7.22 30.64 2.22
CA THR A 181 -6.61 31.87 2.76
C THR A 181 -5.93 31.63 4.11
N ILE A 182 -6.60 30.93 5.03
CA ILE A 182 -6.02 30.56 6.34
C ILE A 182 -4.80 29.67 6.15
N PHE A 183 -4.91 28.66 5.29
CA PHE A 183 -3.82 27.75 4.98
C PHE A 183 -2.63 28.50 4.36
N TRP A 184 -2.87 29.40 3.41
CA TRP A 184 -1.80 30.14 2.78
C TRP A 184 -1.07 31.06 3.75
N LYS A 185 -1.78 31.67 4.69
CA LYS A 185 -1.16 32.43 5.79
C LYS A 185 -0.20 31.55 6.59
N ARG A 186 -0.58 30.31 6.92
CA ARG A 186 0.29 29.32 7.59
C ARG A 186 1.52 28.95 6.75
N VAL A 187 1.36 28.83 5.42
CA VAL A 187 2.48 28.59 4.50
C VAL A 187 3.47 29.78 4.53
N THR A 188 2.97 31.01 4.40
CA THR A 188 3.82 32.21 4.39
C THR A 188 4.50 32.47 5.73
N GLU A 189 3.83 32.19 6.84
CA GLU A 189 4.37 32.35 8.20
C GLU A 189 5.20 31.15 8.65
N ARG A 190 5.28 30.08 7.83
CA ARG A 190 5.87 28.79 8.20
C ARG A 190 5.33 28.23 9.52
N LYS A 191 4.04 28.45 9.77
CA LYS A 191 3.34 27.91 10.93
C LYS A 191 2.79 26.53 10.60
N GLU A 192 3.41 25.49 11.15
CA GLU A 192 2.99 24.10 10.97
C GLU A 192 1.54 23.89 11.45
N PRO A 193 0.64 23.32 10.63
CA PRO A 193 -0.69 22.91 11.08
C PRO A 193 -0.61 21.63 11.92
N GLU A 194 -1.70 21.30 12.61
CA GLU A 194 -1.76 20.06 13.39
C GLU A 194 -1.63 18.82 12.48
N LYS A 195 -0.88 17.83 12.95
CA LYS A 195 -0.73 16.53 12.30
C LYS A 195 -1.92 15.62 12.63
N ASP A 196 -2.32 14.80 11.68
CA ASP A 196 -3.17 13.64 11.90
C ASP A 196 -2.31 12.45 12.35
N PRO A 197 -2.41 11.98 13.62
CA PRO A 197 -1.56 10.90 14.14
C PRO A 197 -1.69 9.56 13.39
N LYS A 198 -2.78 9.36 12.64
CA LYS A 198 -3.00 8.12 11.88
C LYS A 198 -2.46 8.18 10.46
N ARG A 199 -2.19 9.38 9.94
CA ARG A 199 -1.89 9.60 8.51
C ARG A 199 -0.57 10.31 8.27
N ASP A 200 -0.16 11.17 9.19
CA ASP A 200 1.08 11.93 9.09
C ASP A 200 2.22 11.20 9.79
N LEU A 201 3.44 11.39 9.27
CA LEU A 201 4.64 10.79 9.83
C LEU A 201 4.94 11.39 11.22
N PHE A 202 5.15 10.51 12.19
CA PHE A 202 5.79 10.90 13.43
C PHE A 202 7.26 11.21 13.16
N ILE A 203 7.67 12.43 13.51
CA ILE A 203 9.06 12.88 13.45
C ILE A 203 9.39 13.33 14.88
N PRO A 204 10.32 12.64 15.58
CA PRO A 204 10.66 13.01 16.95
C PRO A 204 11.22 14.43 16.99
N GLN A 205 10.98 15.13 18.10
CA GLN A 205 11.44 16.50 18.29
C GLN A 205 12.15 16.67 19.63
N GLY A 206 13.08 17.62 19.71
CA GLY A 206 13.80 17.91 20.95
C GLY A 206 14.57 16.71 21.49
N LYS A 207 14.34 16.37 22.77
CA LYS A 207 15.09 15.30 23.46
C LYS A 207 14.77 13.90 22.92
N GLU A 208 13.55 13.68 22.45
CA GLU A 208 13.09 12.40 21.89
C GLU A 208 13.89 11.97 20.64
N VAL A 209 14.52 12.93 19.94
CA VAL A 209 15.32 12.64 18.75
C VAL A 209 16.49 11.70 19.09
N ASN A 210 17.21 12.00 20.18
CA ASN A 210 18.39 11.21 20.56
C ASN A 210 17.97 9.83 21.09
N GLU A 211 16.87 9.77 21.84
CA GLU A 211 16.30 8.50 22.31
C GLU A 211 15.89 7.62 21.12
N TRP A 212 15.18 8.18 20.14
CA TRP A 212 14.78 7.45 18.95
C TRP A 212 15.98 6.96 18.13
N ILE A 213 17.02 7.79 17.96
CA ILE A 213 18.24 7.40 17.23
C ILE A 213 18.90 6.20 17.91
N TYR A 214 19.09 6.26 19.24
CA TYR A 214 19.71 5.20 20.00
C TYR A 214 18.92 3.88 19.89
N GLU A 215 17.62 3.92 20.16
CA GLU A 215 16.78 2.72 20.09
C GLU A 215 16.73 2.13 18.68
N ALA A 216 16.66 2.98 17.65
CA ALA A 216 16.69 2.54 16.26
C ALA A 216 18.03 1.90 15.89
N GLU A 217 19.16 2.39 16.41
CA GLU A 217 20.48 1.78 16.20
C GLU A 217 20.59 0.40 16.85
N GLN A 218 20.18 0.28 18.13
CA GLN A 218 20.19 -1.00 18.83
C GLN A 218 19.29 -2.02 18.14
N TYR A 219 18.09 -1.61 17.74
CA TYR A 219 17.17 -2.48 17.00
C TYR A 219 17.80 -3.01 15.71
N ARG A 220 18.39 -2.12 14.88
CA ARG A 220 19.02 -2.54 13.61
C ARG A 220 20.22 -3.47 13.84
N LEU A 221 20.98 -3.26 14.91
CA LEU A 221 22.12 -4.14 15.25
C LEU A 221 21.62 -5.56 15.56
N TYR A 222 20.63 -5.68 16.45
CA TYR A 222 20.10 -7.00 16.82
C TYR A 222 19.32 -7.66 15.68
N ASP A 223 18.59 -6.90 14.87
CA ASP A 223 17.89 -7.42 13.68
C ASP A 223 18.88 -8.03 12.67
N ALA A 224 20.04 -7.38 12.47
CA ALA A 224 21.09 -7.93 11.64
C ALA A 224 21.71 -9.22 12.21
N GLU A 225 21.93 -9.28 13.52
CA GLU A 225 22.45 -10.48 14.19
C GLU A 225 21.44 -11.64 14.16
N ILE A 226 20.17 -11.37 14.43
CA ILE A 226 19.08 -12.34 14.30
C ILE A 226 19.08 -12.93 12.90
N LYS A 227 19.12 -12.09 11.86
CA LYS A 227 19.15 -12.54 10.47
C LYS A 227 20.34 -13.46 10.18
N GLN A 228 21.54 -13.12 10.67
CA GLN A 228 22.72 -13.98 10.51
C GLN A 228 22.57 -15.34 11.21
N LEU A 229 22.00 -15.34 12.42
CA LEU A 229 21.73 -16.57 13.16
C LEU A 229 20.64 -17.41 12.51
N GLU A 230 19.62 -16.80 11.93
CA GLU A 230 18.58 -17.47 11.13
C GLU A 230 19.18 -18.13 9.88
N ASP A 231 20.04 -17.42 9.15
CA ASP A 231 20.76 -17.96 7.99
C ASP A 231 21.66 -19.14 8.41
N ARG A 232 22.40 -19.00 9.52
CA ARG A 232 23.23 -20.09 10.07
C ARG A 232 22.39 -21.28 10.53
N LEU A 233 21.27 -21.02 11.19
CA LEU A 233 20.32 -22.06 11.63
C LEU A 233 19.77 -22.81 10.41
N GLN A 234 19.42 -22.10 9.34
CA GLN A 234 18.95 -22.73 8.12
C GLN A 234 20.04 -23.57 7.47
N ALA A 235 21.28 -23.06 7.36
CA ALA A 235 22.40 -23.82 6.85
C ALA A 235 22.69 -25.10 7.68
N LEU A 236 22.57 -25.02 9.01
CA LEU A 236 22.71 -26.19 9.89
C LEU A 236 21.54 -27.17 9.73
N LYS A 237 20.31 -26.69 9.54
CA LYS A 237 19.16 -27.55 9.23
C LYS A 237 19.38 -28.29 7.90
N ASP A 238 19.86 -27.59 6.88
CA ASP A 238 20.14 -28.15 5.56
C ASP A 238 21.26 -29.20 5.62
N LYS A 239 22.29 -28.98 6.44
CA LYS A 239 23.34 -29.98 6.72
C LYS A 239 22.80 -31.19 7.51
N ARG A 240 21.92 -30.96 8.49
CA ARG A 240 21.34 -32.02 9.33
C ARG A 240 20.35 -32.90 8.56
N GLN A 241 19.62 -32.33 7.60
CA GLN A 241 18.52 -32.99 6.92
C GLN A 241 18.93 -34.30 6.18
N PRO A 242 20.01 -34.34 5.38
CA PRO A 242 20.50 -35.58 4.77
C PRO A 242 20.83 -36.69 5.77
N HIS A 243 21.39 -36.34 6.93
CA HIS A 243 21.69 -37.33 7.98
C HIS A 243 20.40 -37.91 8.57
N LEU A 244 19.40 -37.07 8.82
CA LEU A 244 18.10 -37.52 9.27
C LEU A 244 17.43 -38.44 8.23
N ASP A 245 17.47 -38.08 6.96
CA ASP A 245 16.87 -38.89 5.90
C ASP A 245 17.61 -40.22 5.70
N LYS A 246 18.93 -40.25 5.90
CA LYS A 246 19.70 -41.50 5.93
C LYS A 246 19.29 -42.38 7.10
N MET A 247 19.11 -41.84 8.31
CA MET A 247 18.65 -42.60 9.47
C MET A 247 17.23 -43.14 9.28
N LYS A 248 16.31 -42.35 8.70
CA LYS A 248 14.96 -42.85 8.34
C LYS A 248 15.03 -44.00 7.33
N SER A 249 15.91 -43.90 6.33
CA SER A 249 16.11 -44.97 5.35
C SER A 249 16.67 -46.24 5.99
N LEU A 250 17.60 -46.14 6.94
CA LEU A 250 18.14 -47.29 7.69
C LEU A 250 17.10 -47.92 8.61
N MET A 251 16.23 -47.11 9.21
CA MET A 251 15.13 -47.54 10.07
C MET A 251 14.06 -48.34 9.30
N GLY A 252 13.93 -48.16 7.99
CA GLY A 252 13.01 -48.95 7.16
C GLY A 252 11.56 -48.94 7.68
N GLU A 253 11.01 -50.13 7.90
CA GLU A 253 9.61 -50.32 8.37
C GLU A 253 9.42 -50.16 9.88
N TYR A 254 10.51 -50.05 10.66
CA TYR A 254 10.41 -49.88 12.11
C TYR A 254 9.76 -48.52 12.45
N PHE A 255 9.06 -48.46 13.58
CA PHE A 255 8.41 -47.23 14.05
C PHE A 255 9.23 -46.45 15.09
N HIS A 256 10.20 -47.11 15.71
CA HIS A 256 11.06 -46.52 16.72
C HIS A 256 12.51 -46.93 16.45
N ALA A 257 13.40 -45.95 16.47
CA ALA A 257 14.84 -46.15 16.53
C ALA A 257 15.39 -45.29 17.67
N ASP A 258 16.29 -45.85 18.46
CA ASP A 258 16.99 -45.14 19.54
C ASP A 258 18.39 -45.73 19.60
N TYR A 259 19.38 -45.02 19.07
CA TYR A 259 20.75 -45.49 19.03
C TYR A 259 21.70 -44.30 18.84
N CYS A 260 22.86 -44.34 19.48
CA CYS A 260 23.92 -43.35 19.34
C CYS A 260 23.44 -41.89 19.55
N GLY A 261 22.61 -41.66 20.58
CA GLY A 261 22.23 -40.30 20.96
C GLY A 261 21.05 -39.71 20.17
N VAL A 262 20.45 -40.45 19.24
CA VAL A 262 19.32 -39.98 18.42
C VAL A 262 18.17 -40.96 18.47
N MET A 263 17.02 -40.47 18.94
CA MET A 263 15.76 -41.17 18.92
C MET A 263 14.87 -40.66 17.78
N ILE A 264 14.38 -41.55 16.94
CA ILE A 264 13.42 -41.29 15.88
C ILE A 264 12.15 -42.10 16.14
N THR A 265 10.99 -41.43 16.10
CA THR A 265 9.68 -42.08 16.16
C THR A 265 8.88 -41.72 14.92
N LYS A 266 8.56 -42.72 14.11
CA LYS A 266 7.63 -42.65 12.98
C LYS A 266 6.20 -42.79 13.51
N TYR A 267 5.31 -41.90 13.10
CA TYR A 267 3.90 -41.95 13.47
C TYR A 267 3.02 -41.45 12.34
N LYS A 268 1.77 -41.93 12.31
CA LYS A 268 0.76 -41.48 11.36
C LYS A 268 0.07 -40.24 11.91
N ALA A 269 0.09 -39.14 11.16
CA ALA A 269 -0.60 -37.92 11.48
C ALA A 269 -1.83 -37.78 10.58
N ALA A 270 -3.01 -37.64 11.20
CA ALA A 270 -4.24 -37.38 10.47
C ALA A 270 -4.08 -36.13 9.59
N GLY A 271 -4.54 -36.21 8.34
CA GLY A 271 -4.48 -35.09 7.41
C GLY A 271 -5.26 -33.88 7.92
N ARG A 272 -4.96 -32.71 7.36
CA ARG A 272 -5.65 -31.47 7.71
C ARG A 272 -7.05 -31.48 7.11
N VAL A 273 -8.04 -30.96 7.83
CA VAL A 273 -9.38 -30.74 7.27
C VAL A 273 -9.37 -29.44 6.47
N ASN A 274 -9.80 -29.50 5.21
CA ASN A 274 -9.99 -28.32 4.37
C ASN A 274 -11.29 -27.61 4.75
N TYR A 275 -11.22 -26.77 5.78
CA TYR A 275 -12.37 -26.03 6.31
C TYR A 275 -12.96 -25.05 5.30
N GLN A 276 -12.14 -24.50 4.40
CA GLN A 276 -12.63 -23.58 3.38
C GLN A 276 -13.60 -24.30 2.43
N LYS A 277 -13.19 -25.43 1.87
CA LYS A 277 -14.04 -26.26 1.00
C LYS A 277 -15.28 -26.79 1.73
N LEU A 278 -15.10 -27.22 2.99
CA LEU A 278 -16.21 -27.70 3.83
C LEU A 278 -17.28 -26.61 4.04
N LEU A 279 -16.85 -25.38 4.34
CA LEU A 279 -17.76 -24.25 4.57
C LEU A 279 -18.43 -23.78 3.27
N GLU A 280 -17.71 -23.79 2.14
CA GLU A 280 -18.25 -23.43 0.82
C GLU A 280 -19.34 -24.42 0.36
N GLU A 281 -19.20 -25.73 0.63
CA GLU A 281 -20.14 -26.75 0.16
C GLU A 281 -21.28 -27.06 1.15
N LYS A 282 -21.06 -26.96 2.46
CA LYS A 282 -22.04 -27.35 3.51
C LYS A 282 -22.65 -26.17 4.27
N GLY A 283 -22.07 -24.97 4.15
CA GLY A 283 -22.53 -23.78 4.87
C GLY A 283 -22.63 -24.02 6.38
N SER A 284 -23.77 -23.65 6.98
CA SER A 284 -24.03 -23.83 8.42
C SER A 284 -24.42 -25.27 8.82
N ASN A 285 -24.54 -26.19 7.87
CA ASN A 285 -25.08 -27.54 8.10
C ASN A 285 -23.98 -28.61 8.22
N ILE A 286 -22.84 -28.25 8.84
CA ILE A 286 -21.70 -29.14 9.05
C ILE A 286 -22.01 -30.13 10.17
N LYS A 287 -21.96 -31.43 9.88
CA LYS A 287 -21.98 -32.48 10.90
C LYS A 287 -20.56 -32.97 11.18
N SER A 288 -20.34 -33.54 12.36
CA SER A 288 -19.06 -34.14 12.75
C SER A 288 -18.57 -35.20 11.75
N GLU A 289 -19.51 -35.95 11.16
CA GLU A 289 -19.23 -36.97 10.15
C GLU A 289 -18.68 -36.38 8.83
N ASP A 290 -19.02 -35.14 8.48
CA ASP A 290 -18.56 -34.52 7.24
C ASP A 290 -17.05 -34.20 7.30
N LEU A 291 -16.48 -33.95 8.49
CA LEU A 291 -15.08 -33.53 8.66
C LEU A 291 -14.07 -34.50 8.03
N ASN A 292 -14.36 -35.80 8.02
CA ASN A 292 -13.46 -36.81 7.48
C ASN A 292 -13.44 -36.83 5.94
N SER A 293 -14.55 -36.45 5.28
CA SER A 293 -14.65 -36.39 3.82
C SER A 293 -13.86 -35.22 3.22
N TYR A 294 -13.53 -34.22 4.04
CA TYR A 294 -12.70 -33.06 3.66
C TYR A 294 -11.33 -33.09 4.30
N ARG A 295 -10.97 -34.23 4.93
CA ARG A 295 -9.66 -34.45 5.52
C ARG A 295 -8.70 -34.96 4.46
N GLU A 296 -7.53 -34.35 4.39
CA GLU A 296 -6.43 -34.84 3.56
C GLU A 296 -6.00 -36.25 3.99
N GLU A 297 -5.28 -36.92 3.11
CA GLU A 297 -4.72 -38.24 3.42
C GLU A 297 -3.80 -38.19 4.65
N THR A 298 -3.76 -39.32 5.36
CA THR A 298 -2.91 -39.45 6.54
C THR A 298 -1.45 -39.42 6.11
N SER A 299 -0.66 -38.55 6.72
CA SER A 299 0.78 -38.39 6.39
C SER A 299 1.65 -39.11 7.41
N GLU A 300 2.75 -39.68 6.96
CA GLU A 300 3.79 -40.19 7.86
C GLU A 300 4.65 -39.02 8.35
N ARG A 301 4.82 -38.93 9.67
CA ARG A 301 5.65 -37.90 10.32
C ARG A 301 6.67 -38.55 11.24
N TYR A 302 7.74 -37.81 11.48
CA TYR A 302 8.86 -38.24 12.30
C TYR A 302 9.07 -37.24 13.43
N ARG A 303 9.15 -37.74 14.66
CA ARG A 303 9.64 -36.98 15.81
C ARG A 303 11.08 -37.39 16.06
N VAL A 304 11.97 -36.42 16.15
CA VAL A 304 13.41 -36.64 16.39
C VAL A 304 13.79 -35.99 17.70
N THR A 305 14.49 -36.72 18.57
CA THR A 305 14.99 -36.24 19.85
C THR A 305 16.46 -36.57 19.97
N VAL A 306 17.31 -35.59 20.26
CA VAL A 306 18.70 -35.85 20.68
C VAL A 306 18.67 -36.23 22.15
N THR A 307 19.15 -37.42 22.49
CA THR A 307 19.14 -37.97 23.84
C THR A 307 20.43 -37.61 24.58
N GLY A 308 20.37 -37.55 25.91
CA GLY A 308 21.57 -37.35 26.75
C GLY A 308 22.38 -38.63 26.99
N SER A 309 22.19 -39.68 26.17
CA SER A 309 22.87 -40.98 26.27
C SER A 309 23.09 -41.56 24.86
N VAL A 310 24.30 -42.05 24.57
CA VAL A 310 24.59 -42.76 23.32
C VAL A 310 23.88 -44.12 23.31
N ASN A 311 23.71 -44.73 24.48
CA ASN A 311 23.05 -46.02 24.62
C ASN A 311 21.52 -45.89 24.43
N PRO A 312 20.88 -46.84 23.72
CA PRO A 312 19.43 -46.92 23.59
C PRO A 312 18.73 -47.02 24.94
N ARG A 313 17.52 -46.47 25.04
CA ARG A 313 16.69 -46.73 26.21
C ARG A 313 16.30 -48.21 26.25
N TYR A 314 16.49 -48.82 27.42
CA TYR A 314 16.06 -50.18 27.77
C TYR A 314 16.84 -51.34 27.12
N ILE A 315 17.96 -51.07 26.44
CA ILE A 315 18.87 -52.12 25.96
C ILE A 315 20.02 -52.27 26.95
N GLN A 316 20.26 -53.50 27.40
CA GLN A 316 21.33 -53.86 28.36
C GLN A 316 22.31 -54.90 27.78
N ASP A 317 22.07 -55.35 26.55
CA ASP A 317 22.88 -56.38 25.90
C ASP A 317 24.26 -55.82 25.52
N GLU A 318 25.32 -56.45 26.00
CA GLU A 318 26.70 -55.96 25.84
C GLU A 318 27.19 -56.01 24.38
N GLU A 319 26.75 -56.97 23.58
CA GLU A 319 27.14 -57.06 22.17
C GLU A 319 26.50 -55.93 21.35
N VAL A 320 25.24 -55.60 21.65
CA VAL A 320 24.53 -54.48 21.00
C VAL A 320 25.09 -53.11 21.42
N LEU A 321 25.60 -53.00 22.64
CA LEU A 321 26.18 -51.76 23.19
C LEU A 321 27.67 -51.61 22.87
N ALA A 322 28.40 -52.69 22.58
CA ALA A 322 29.83 -52.66 22.31
C ALA A 322 30.29 -51.59 21.29
N PRO A 323 29.58 -51.33 20.18
CA PRO A 323 29.95 -50.28 19.22
C PRO A 323 29.85 -48.85 19.77
N LEU A 324 29.18 -48.65 20.91
CA LEU A 324 28.95 -47.34 21.53
C LEU A 324 29.93 -47.04 22.66
N ASN A 325 30.73 -48.01 23.10
CA ASN A 325 31.62 -47.88 24.26
C ASN A 325 32.65 -46.74 24.10
N ASP A 326 33.12 -46.50 22.87
CA ASP A 326 34.09 -45.45 22.55
C ASP A 326 33.45 -44.19 21.95
N VAL A 327 32.11 -44.12 21.91
CA VAL A 327 31.38 -42.99 21.33
C VAL A 327 31.11 -41.96 22.41
N SER A 328 31.67 -40.76 22.25
CA SER A 328 31.38 -39.63 23.12
C SER A 328 29.99 -39.04 22.84
N LEU A 329 29.30 -38.66 23.91
CA LEU A 329 28.11 -37.81 23.86
C LEU A 329 28.42 -36.37 23.48
N GLU A 330 29.62 -35.91 23.84
CA GLU A 330 30.09 -34.57 23.49
C GLU A 330 30.56 -34.61 22.04
N VAL A 331 29.75 -34.03 21.16
CA VAL A 331 30.18 -33.75 19.79
C VAL A 331 31.02 -32.49 19.85
N GLU A 332 32.35 -32.63 19.84
CA GLU A 332 33.24 -31.48 19.71
C GLU A 332 32.90 -30.72 18.42
N SER A 333 32.43 -29.48 18.60
CA SER A 333 32.28 -28.53 17.51
C SER A 333 33.68 -28.24 16.95
N ALA A 334 34.04 -28.87 15.83
CA ALA A 334 35.30 -28.62 15.12
C ALA A 334 35.38 -27.23 14.44
N TYR A 335 34.76 -26.20 15.05
CA TYR A 335 34.83 -24.81 14.63
C TYR A 335 35.10 -23.93 15.86
N PHE A 336 36.38 -23.63 16.08
CA PHE A 336 36.82 -22.33 16.58
C PHE A 336 37.51 -21.60 15.43
#